data_AF-A0A0S8E606-F1
#
_entry.id   AF-A0A0S8E606-F1
#
_cell.length_a   1.000
_cell.length_b   1.000
_cell.length_c   1.000
_cell.angle_alpha   90.00
_cell.angle_beta   90.00
_cell.angle_gamma   90.00
#
_symmetry.space_group_name_H-M   'P 1'
#
loop_
_entity.id
_entity.type
_entity.pdbx_description
1 polymer ?
#
loop_
_entity_poly.entity_id
_entity_poly.type
_entity_poly.pdbx_seq_one_letter_code
_entity_poly.pdbx_strand_id
1 'polypeptide(L)'
;MSKICFFDIKDKELWRYTFEMKGNRFAIKEQKEFPLTHAYDLPADAASENMKTTYVGLPVTSLNFRVLDLPFSDKERIREVLPFELDGMVLGGSEAVIFDAVIVGRTDNAYQVLAVYIEKHRLRAILEKLNLVGIDPACITSLELKNALKGFALSNLVPPVSIPNEERIALAIEEIRNPTINLRRNEFAYTRDAETTRKSLKMTAVLVAMIILVLAANILFRIVTSKQEIILLRNEIRKSYLELFPEEKNIMNELHQLKSHLKELKSREGVFIGIKPLNVLSELAQIEREDGRFHEVTIENEKLTFRGEAGSLSAVQQLQGKLKKHFQDVSISDSKVSVQGRTLFTITAKEREM
;
A
#
# COMPACT_ATOMS: atom_id res chain seq x y z
N MET A 1 28.79 1.66 -22.02
CA MET A 1 29.47 2.97 -22.10
C MET A 1 28.67 3.87 -23.02
N SER A 2 28.25 5.04 -22.55
CA SER A 2 27.60 6.04 -23.40
C SER A 2 28.68 6.82 -24.14
N LYS A 3 28.59 6.85 -25.47
CA LYS A 3 29.35 7.79 -26.31
C LYS A 3 28.53 9.07 -26.41
N ILE A 4 29.14 10.19 -26.07
CA ILE A 4 28.57 11.52 -26.20
C ILE A 4 29.38 12.27 -27.24
N CYS A 5 28.70 12.93 -28.17
CA CYS A 5 29.35 13.76 -29.17
C CYS A 5 28.98 15.22 -28.97
N PHE A 6 29.98 16.09 -29.06
CA PHE A 6 29.80 17.53 -29.08
C PHE A 6 30.22 18.07 -30.45
N PHE A 7 29.35 18.86 -31.07
CA PHE A 7 29.61 19.55 -32.32
C PHE A 7 29.79 21.05 -32.04
N ASP A 8 31.00 21.55 -32.19
CA ASP A 8 31.31 22.98 -32.08
C ASP A 8 31.27 23.60 -33.47
N ILE A 9 30.23 24.39 -33.74
CA ILE A 9 30.06 25.08 -35.02
C ILE A 9 30.77 26.43 -34.94
N LYS A 10 31.63 26.69 -35.91
CA LYS A 10 32.26 28.00 -36.11
C LYS A 10 31.87 28.55 -37.48
N ASP A 11 32.29 29.77 -37.80
CA ASP A 11 31.89 30.46 -39.03
C ASP A 11 32.23 29.69 -40.33
N LYS A 12 33.33 28.92 -40.36
CA LYS A 12 33.80 28.18 -41.55
C LYS A 12 34.17 26.72 -41.32
N GLU A 13 34.05 26.24 -40.09
CA GLU A 13 34.49 24.90 -39.71
C GLU A 13 33.57 24.34 -38.64
N LEU A 14 33.46 23.02 -38.63
CA LEU A 14 32.74 22.25 -37.63
C LEU A 14 33.72 21.29 -36.97
N TRP A 15 33.78 21.34 -35.64
CA TRP A 15 34.55 20.41 -34.86
C TRP A 15 33.65 19.39 -34.18
N ARG A 16 33.96 18.11 -34.35
CA ARG A 16 33.31 17.01 -33.63
C ARG A 16 34.25 16.46 -32.57
N TYR A 17 33.81 16.48 -31.31
CA TYR A 17 34.48 15.85 -30.19
C TYR A 17 33.66 14.65 -29.70
N THR A 18 34.26 13.45 -29.71
CA THR A 18 33.62 12.24 -29.20
C THR A 18 34.21 11.88 -27.83
N PHE A 19 33.35 11.82 -26.83
CA PHE A 19 33.70 11.49 -25.46
C PHE A 19 33.11 10.13 -25.06
N GLU A 20 33.89 9.35 -24.31
CA GLU A 20 33.42 8.15 -23.62
C GLU A 20 33.23 8.46 -22.13
N MET A 21 32.01 8.26 -21.63
CA MET A 21 31.70 8.45 -20.22
C MET A 21 31.97 7.14 -19.44
N LYS A 22 32.90 7.21 -18.48
CA LYS A 22 33.13 6.15 -17.48
C LYS A 22 32.86 6.72 -16.08
N GLY A 23 31.67 6.49 -15.55
CA GLY A 23 31.23 7.12 -14.30
C GLY A 23 31.20 8.65 -14.44
N ASN A 24 31.92 9.36 -13.57
CA ASN A 24 32.01 10.82 -13.61
C ASN A 24 33.22 11.36 -14.43
N ARG A 25 33.95 10.52 -15.17
CA ARG A 25 35.10 10.97 -15.99
C ARG A 25 34.76 10.88 -17.48
N PHE A 26 35.11 11.95 -18.20
CA PHE A 26 35.06 12.00 -19.67
C PHE A 26 36.47 11.77 -20.21
N ALA A 27 36.60 10.82 -21.13
CA ALA A 27 37.82 10.64 -21.91
C ALA A 27 37.52 10.94 -23.38
N ILE A 28 38.35 11.77 -24.01
CA ILE A 28 38.26 12.04 -25.44
C ILE A 28 38.71 10.79 -26.18
N LYS A 29 37.87 10.30 -27.09
CA LYS A 29 38.17 9.16 -27.97
C LYS A 29 38.64 9.61 -29.34
N GLU A 30 38.01 10.68 -29.85
CA GLU A 30 38.16 11.10 -31.24
C GLU A 30 37.84 12.58 -31.35
N GLN A 31 38.60 13.28 -32.20
CA GLN A 31 38.35 14.64 -32.64
C GLN A 31 38.47 14.68 -34.16
N LYS A 32 37.47 15.25 -34.83
CA LYS A 32 37.45 15.38 -36.29
C LYS A 32 36.98 16.78 -36.69
N GLU A 33 37.71 17.39 -37.60
CA GLU A 33 37.39 18.69 -38.20
C GLU A 33 36.70 18.47 -39.54
N PHE A 34 35.71 19.31 -39.83
CA PHE A 34 34.95 19.31 -41.07
C PHE A 34 34.89 20.74 -41.62
N PRO A 35 35.38 21.00 -42.84
CA PRO A 35 35.23 22.30 -43.47
C PRO A 35 33.74 22.55 -43.80
N LEU A 36 33.25 23.76 -43.51
CA LEU A 36 31.89 24.16 -43.86
C LEU A 36 31.92 25.02 -45.13
N THR A 37 31.20 24.60 -46.17
CA THR A 37 31.04 25.38 -47.41
C THR A 37 30.13 26.59 -47.19
N HIS A 38 29.08 26.42 -46.38
CA HIS A 38 28.19 27.46 -45.90
C HIS A 38 27.86 27.21 -44.43
N ALA A 39 27.45 28.26 -43.72
CA ALA A 39 27.07 28.16 -42.31
C ALA A 39 25.99 27.08 -42.12
N TYR A 40 26.29 26.13 -41.22
CA TYR A 40 25.43 25.01 -40.85
C TYR A 40 25.14 23.98 -41.95
N ASP A 41 25.83 23.99 -43.09
CA ASP A 41 25.77 22.89 -44.06
C ASP A 41 26.75 21.78 -43.65
N LEU A 42 26.27 20.88 -42.78
CA LEU A 42 27.08 19.79 -42.26
C LEU A 42 27.34 18.73 -43.36
N PRO A 43 28.58 18.23 -43.51
CA PRO A 43 28.85 17.16 -44.43
C PRO A 43 28.23 15.84 -43.95
N ALA A 44 27.83 14.98 -44.88
CA ALA A 44 27.10 13.74 -44.60
C ALA A 44 27.86 12.77 -43.66
N ASP A 45 29.20 12.87 -43.60
CA ASP A 45 30.07 12.05 -42.76
C ASP A 45 30.33 12.65 -41.36
N ALA A 46 29.68 13.78 -41.03
CA ALA A 46 29.76 14.41 -39.71
C ALA A 46 29.12 13.54 -38.62
N ALA A 47 28.07 12.79 -38.95
CA ALA A 47 27.46 11.83 -38.03
C ALA A 47 28.28 10.52 -37.94
N SER A 48 28.32 9.94 -36.75
CA SER A 48 28.90 8.64 -36.45
C SER A 48 27.77 7.62 -36.21
N GLU A 49 27.94 6.39 -36.69
CA GLU A 49 26.93 5.31 -36.62
C GLU A 49 26.46 4.94 -35.20
N ASN A 50 27.12 5.42 -34.14
CA ASN A 50 26.86 5.03 -32.74
C ASN A 50 26.74 6.22 -31.77
N MET A 51 26.05 7.28 -32.17
CA MET A 51 25.83 8.49 -31.35
C MET A 51 24.57 8.34 -30.49
N LYS A 52 24.73 8.23 -29.17
CA LYS A 52 23.58 8.14 -28.23
C LYS A 52 23.04 9.50 -27.81
N THR A 53 23.93 10.43 -27.50
CA THR A 53 23.57 11.78 -27.04
C THR A 53 24.46 12.78 -27.72
N THR A 54 23.86 13.80 -28.31
CA THR A 54 24.60 14.81 -29.07
C THR A 54 24.34 16.20 -28.49
N TYR A 55 25.38 17.03 -28.50
CA TYR A 55 25.37 18.42 -28.05
C TYR A 55 25.88 19.28 -29.19
N VAL A 56 25.32 20.47 -29.35
CA VAL A 56 25.75 21.41 -30.38
C VAL A 56 26.08 22.75 -29.73
N GLY A 57 27.28 23.26 -29.98
CA GLY A 57 27.71 24.61 -29.65
C GLY A 57 27.51 25.53 -30.86
N LEU A 58 26.77 26.62 -30.67
CA LEU A 58 26.64 27.69 -31.65
C LEU A 58 27.67 28.79 -31.35
N PRO A 59 28.22 29.44 -32.39
CA PRO A 59 29.08 30.60 -32.22
C PRO A 59 28.24 31.81 -31.75
N VAL A 60 28.86 32.75 -31.04
CA VAL A 60 28.13 33.94 -30.52
C VAL A 60 27.55 34.81 -31.65
N THR A 61 28.09 34.71 -32.87
CA THR A 61 27.55 35.34 -34.10
C THR A 61 26.14 34.86 -34.46
N SER A 62 25.71 33.72 -33.93
CA SER A 62 24.37 33.14 -34.13
C SER A 62 23.36 33.60 -33.09
N LEU A 63 23.84 34.23 -32.02
CA LEU A 63 23.08 34.50 -30.81
C LEU A 63 22.96 36.01 -30.62
N ASN A 64 21.85 36.40 -30.01
CA ASN A 64 21.60 37.77 -29.61
C ASN A 64 21.59 37.86 -28.09
N PHE A 65 22.00 39.02 -27.58
CA PHE A 65 22.22 39.26 -26.16
C PHE A 65 21.51 40.52 -25.69
N ARG A 66 20.93 40.46 -24.49
CA ARG A 66 20.42 41.62 -23.73
C ARG A 66 20.80 41.47 -22.27
N VAL A 67 21.16 42.58 -21.65
CA VAL A 67 21.45 42.63 -20.21
C VAL A 67 20.24 43.26 -19.52
N LEU A 68 19.72 42.59 -18.49
CA LEU A 68 18.54 42.97 -17.73
C LEU A 68 18.88 42.95 -16.24
N ASP A 69 18.31 43.86 -15.47
CA ASP A 69 18.42 43.86 -14.01
C ASP A 69 17.12 43.33 -13.40
N LEU A 70 17.20 42.18 -12.72
CA LEU A 70 16.03 41.51 -12.12
C LEU A 70 16.17 41.43 -10.59
N PRO A 71 15.08 41.59 -9.81
CA PRO A 71 15.15 41.62 -8.34
C PRO A 71 15.27 40.22 -7.70
N PHE A 72 15.57 39.17 -8.46
CA PHE A 72 15.64 37.79 -8.00
C PHE A 72 16.68 36.99 -8.80
N SER A 73 17.23 35.95 -8.19
CA SER A 73 18.24 35.05 -8.79
C SER A 73 17.72 33.66 -9.13
N ASP A 74 16.43 33.40 -8.91
CA ASP A 74 15.84 32.09 -9.21
C ASP A 74 15.73 31.90 -10.72
N LYS A 75 16.31 30.82 -11.26
CA LYS A 75 16.41 30.59 -12.70
C LYS A 75 15.04 30.39 -13.36
N GLU A 76 14.12 29.68 -12.71
CA GLU A 76 12.78 29.43 -13.26
C GLU A 76 11.96 30.72 -13.26
N ARG A 77 12.03 31.49 -12.16
CA ARG A 77 11.38 32.81 -12.09
C ARG A 77 11.94 33.80 -13.11
N ILE A 78 13.26 33.81 -13.34
CA ILE A 78 13.88 34.58 -14.44
C ILE A 78 13.26 34.18 -15.77
N ARG A 79 13.14 32.89 -16.05
CA ARG A 79 12.58 32.38 -17.30
C ARG A 79 11.11 32.74 -17.50
N GLU A 80 10.33 32.83 -16.44
CA GLU A 80 8.92 33.27 -16.49
C GLU A 80 8.78 34.76 -16.81
N VAL A 81 9.71 35.59 -16.32
CA VAL A 81 9.66 37.05 -16.49
C VAL A 81 10.29 37.50 -17.82
N LEU A 82 11.30 36.79 -18.31
CA LEU A 82 12.00 37.10 -19.56
C LEU A 82 11.10 37.36 -20.79
N PRO A 83 10.03 36.59 -21.07
CA PRO A 83 9.19 36.87 -22.23
C PRO A 83 8.63 38.30 -22.22
N PHE A 84 8.16 38.76 -21.05
CA PHE A 84 7.60 40.10 -20.89
C PHE A 84 8.66 41.21 -21.07
N GLU A 85 9.87 41.00 -20.58
CA GLU A 85 10.99 41.93 -20.75
C GLU A 85 11.49 41.97 -22.21
N LEU A 86 11.49 40.82 -22.90
CA LEU A 86 11.94 40.70 -24.28
C LEU A 86 10.92 41.20 -25.31
N ASP A 87 9.61 41.16 -25.00
CA ASP A 87 8.55 41.64 -25.90
C ASP A 87 8.76 43.10 -26.33
N GLY A 88 9.28 43.95 -25.43
CA GLY A 88 9.56 45.36 -25.71
C GLY A 88 10.90 45.60 -26.41
N MET A 89 11.78 44.59 -26.51
CA MET A 89 13.17 44.75 -26.96
C MET A 89 13.53 43.95 -28.21
N VAL A 90 12.67 43.00 -28.60
CA VAL A 90 12.90 42.05 -29.71
C VAL A 90 11.86 42.28 -30.81
N LEU A 91 12.33 42.35 -32.05
CA LEU A 91 11.45 42.45 -33.21
C LEU A 91 10.61 41.16 -33.33
N GLY A 92 9.29 41.31 -33.31
CA GLY A 92 8.34 40.18 -33.30
C GLY A 92 8.06 39.59 -31.91
N GLY A 93 8.59 40.21 -30.85
CA GLY A 93 8.37 39.81 -29.47
C GLY A 93 9.02 38.48 -29.08
N SER A 94 8.79 38.07 -27.84
CA SER A 94 9.27 36.83 -27.25
C SER A 94 8.76 35.58 -27.98
N GLU A 95 7.57 35.67 -28.59
CA GLU A 95 6.95 34.60 -29.38
C GLU A 95 7.73 34.27 -30.66
N ALA A 96 8.55 35.18 -31.19
CA ALA A 96 9.36 34.95 -32.39
C ALA A 96 10.73 34.33 -32.08
N VAL A 97 11.11 34.22 -30.81
CA VAL A 97 12.46 33.81 -30.38
C VAL A 97 12.43 32.64 -29.40
N ILE A 98 13.56 31.96 -29.28
CA ILE A 98 13.86 31.06 -28.17
C ILE A 98 14.94 31.70 -27.33
N PHE A 99 14.78 31.66 -26.01
CA PHE A 99 15.70 32.31 -25.09
C PHE A 99 16.02 31.43 -23.88
N ASP A 100 17.18 31.69 -23.30
CA ASP A 100 17.57 31.24 -21.96
C ASP A 100 18.37 32.37 -21.29
N ALA A 101 18.68 32.23 -20.01
CA ALA A 101 19.39 33.26 -19.27
C ALA A 101 20.48 32.71 -18.36
N VAL A 102 21.46 33.58 -18.13
CA VAL A 102 22.58 33.38 -17.23
C VAL A 102 22.70 34.60 -16.32
N ILE A 103 22.91 34.37 -15.03
CA ILE A 103 23.22 35.45 -14.09
C ILE A 103 24.71 35.77 -14.24
N VAL A 104 25.02 37.02 -14.56
CA VAL A 104 26.37 37.48 -14.88
C VAL A 104 26.96 38.39 -13.82
N GLY A 105 26.12 38.92 -12.92
CA GLY A 105 26.56 39.78 -11.85
C GLY A 105 25.45 40.05 -10.84
N ARG A 106 25.80 40.81 -9.81
CA ARG A 106 24.87 41.28 -8.78
C ARG A 106 25.18 42.74 -8.47
N THR A 107 24.14 43.55 -8.38
CA THR A 107 24.16 44.92 -7.86
C THR A 107 23.53 44.94 -6.46
N ASP A 108 23.57 46.08 -5.77
CA ASP A 108 23.10 46.18 -4.37
C ASP A 108 21.64 45.69 -4.20
N ASN A 109 20.78 45.93 -5.20
CA ASN A 109 19.34 45.62 -5.16
C ASN A 109 18.85 44.70 -6.29
N ALA A 110 19.69 44.28 -7.22
CA ALA A 110 19.28 43.45 -8.35
C ALA A 110 20.36 42.44 -8.79
N TYR A 111 19.95 41.49 -9.60
CA TYR A 111 20.83 40.55 -10.29
C TYR A 111 20.92 40.96 -11.75
N GLN A 112 22.15 41.08 -12.25
CA GLN A 112 22.39 41.34 -13.65
C GLN A 112 22.28 40.02 -14.41
N VAL A 113 21.34 39.95 -15.33
CA VAL A 113 20.98 38.76 -16.10
C VAL A 113 21.27 39.00 -17.57
N LEU A 114 22.04 38.11 -18.17
CA LEU A 114 22.26 38.05 -19.61
C LEU A 114 21.20 37.14 -20.22
N ALA A 115 20.23 37.75 -20.90
CA ALA A 115 19.28 37.04 -21.75
C ALA A 115 19.96 36.72 -23.09
N VAL A 116 19.98 35.43 -23.45
CA VAL A 116 20.52 34.93 -24.71
C VAL A 116 19.37 34.39 -25.54
N TYR A 117 19.24 34.83 -26.78
CA TYR A 117 18.14 34.44 -27.64
C TYR A 117 18.52 34.29 -29.11
N ILE A 118 17.73 33.47 -29.81
CA ILE A 118 17.83 33.22 -31.26
C ILE A 118 16.44 33.22 -31.88
N GLU A 119 16.30 33.71 -33.11
CA GLU A 119 15.02 33.64 -33.81
C GLU A 119 14.61 32.18 -34.09
N LYS A 120 13.33 31.86 -33.83
CA LYS A 120 12.79 30.50 -34.00
C LYS A 120 13.00 29.95 -35.41
N HIS A 121 12.84 30.80 -36.43
CA HIS A 121 13.02 30.39 -37.82
C HIS A 121 14.49 30.03 -38.12
N ARG A 122 15.46 30.74 -37.55
CA ARG A 122 16.89 30.41 -37.69
C ARG A 122 17.23 29.11 -36.96
N LEU A 123 16.78 28.96 -35.72
CA LEU A 123 17.00 27.74 -34.96
C LEU A 123 16.37 26.51 -35.65
N ARG A 124 15.16 26.65 -36.19
CA ARG A 124 14.49 25.62 -37.00
C ARG A 124 15.35 25.22 -38.20
N ALA A 125 15.83 26.19 -38.98
CA ALA A 125 16.68 25.91 -40.14
C ALA A 125 17.98 25.18 -39.75
N ILE A 126 18.61 25.57 -38.63
CA ILE A 126 19.81 24.89 -38.12
C ILE A 126 19.48 23.44 -37.73
N LEU A 127 18.38 23.23 -37.01
CA LEU A 127 17.93 21.89 -36.58
C LEU A 127 17.56 20.99 -37.77
N GLU A 128 16.91 21.53 -38.80
CA GLU A 128 16.58 20.79 -40.02
C GLU A 128 17.85 20.31 -40.72
N LYS A 129 18.86 21.18 -40.88
CA LYS A 129 20.15 20.81 -41.47
C LYS A 129 20.89 19.76 -40.65
N LEU A 130 20.90 19.87 -39.32
CA LEU A 130 21.47 18.86 -38.43
C LEU A 130 20.75 17.51 -38.60
N ASN A 131 19.43 17.53 -38.66
CA ASN A 131 18.61 16.34 -38.78
C ASN A 131 18.78 15.63 -40.14
N LEU A 132 19.06 16.37 -41.23
CA LEU A 132 19.38 15.78 -42.54
C LEU A 132 20.61 14.86 -42.49
N VAL A 133 21.56 15.16 -41.61
CA VAL A 133 22.75 14.34 -41.37
C VAL A 133 22.53 13.33 -40.23
N GLY A 134 21.32 13.25 -39.67
CA GLY A 134 20.96 12.35 -38.58
C GLY A 134 21.39 12.84 -37.19
N ILE A 135 21.76 14.11 -37.04
CA ILE A 135 22.14 14.72 -35.76
C ILE A 135 20.90 15.36 -35.14
N ASP A 136 20.49 14.87 -33.97
CA ASP A 136 19.45 15.48 -33.15
C ASP A 136 20.03 15.85 -31.76
N PRO A 137 20.36 17.13 -31.53
CA PRO A 137 20.99 17.57 -30.29
C PRO A 137 20.05 17.50 -29.10
N ALA A 138 20.51 16.88 -28.01
CA ALA A 138 19.84 16.93 -26.71
C ALA A 138 19.91 18.34 -26.10
N CYS A 139 20.96 19.09 -26.42
CA CYS A 139 21.15 20.46 -25.97
C CYS A 139 21.87 21.28 -27.04
N ILE A 140 21.41 22.52 -27.20
CA ILE A 140 22.07 23.55 -28.01
C ILE A 140 22.57 24.64 -27.07
N THR A 141 23.88 24.86 -27.05
CA THR A 141 24.60 25.78 -26.17
C THR A 141 25.65 26.60 -26.94
N SER A 142 26.60 27.25 -26.27
CA SER A 142 27.72 27.99 -26.90
C SER A 142 28.99 27.94 -26.05
N LEU A 143 30.08 27.40 -26.63
CA LEU A 143 31.39 27.39 -25.97
C LEU A 143 31.96 28.81 -25.81
N GLU A 144 31.74 29.65 -26.82
CA GLU A 144 32.19 31.03 -26.85
C GLU A 144 31.53 31.87 -25.75
N LEU A 145 30.23 31.66 -25.52
CA LEU A 145 29.53 32.26 -24.38
C LEU A 145 30.13 31.80 -23.05
N LYS A 146 30.33 30.49 -22.85
CA LYS A 146 30.90 29.98 -21.59
C LYS A 146 32.28 30.56 -21.30
N ASN A 147 33.11 30.70 -22.33
CA ASN A 147 34.41 31.34 -22.19
C ASN A 147 34.28 32.81 -21.79
N ALA A 148 33.41 33.57 -22.46
CA ALA A 148 33.20 34.98 -22.18
C ALA A 148 32.68 35.24 -20.75
N LEU A 149 32.01 34.27 -20.13
CA LEU A 149 31.48 34.37 -18.76
C LEU A 149 32.52 34.18 -17.65
N LYS A 150 33.72 33.63 -17.92
CA LYS A 150 34.78 33.47 -16.90
C LYS A 150 35.26 34.80 -16.32
N GLY A 151 35.10 35.89 -17.06
CA GLY A 151 35.37 37.27 -16.65
C GLY A 151 34.43 38.19 -17.40
N PHE A 152 33.13 38.09 -17.11
CA PHE A 152 32.08 38.69 -17.92
C PHE A 152 32.28 40.19 -18.14
N ALA A 153 32.36 40.55 -19.41
CA ALA A 153 32.21 41.89 -19.93
C ALA A 153 31.49 41.79 -21.27
N LEU A 154 30.56 42.69 -21.57
CA LEU A 154 29.80 42.65 -22.82
C LEU A 154 30.71 42.72 -24.06
N SER A 155 31.86 43.40 -23.93
CA SER A 155 32.92 43.45 -24.96
C SER A 155 33.50 42.08 -25.33
N ASN A 156 33.47 41.11 -24.42
CA ASN A 156 34.01 39.77 -24.66
C ASN A 156 33.09 38.90 -25.54
N LEU A 157 31.87 39.35 -25.79
CA LEU A 157 30.91 38.72 -26.69
C LEU A 157 30.96 39.31 -28.11
N VAL A 158 31.83 40.29 -28.35
CA VAL A 158 32.02 40.88 -29.68
C VAL A 158 32.87 39.94 -30.55
N PRO A 159 32.38 39.46 -31.69
CA PRO A 159 33.15 38.59 -32.57
C PRO A 159 34.38 39.28 -33.18
N PRO A 160 35.45 38.53 -33.51
CA PRO A 160 35.61 37.10 -33.31
C PRO A 160 36.08 36.75 -31.88
N VAL A 161 35.46 35.72 -31.28
CA VAL A 161 35.89 35.18 -29.99
C VAL A 161 36.96 34.11 -30.24
N SER A 162 38.21 34.44 -29.95
CA SER A 162 39.33 33.51 -30.15
C SER A 162 39.53 32.60 -28.94
N ILE A 163 39.29 31.29 -29.12
CA ILE A 163 39.50 30.26 -28.10
C ILE A 163 40.44 29.19 -28.64
N PRO A 164 41.55 28.88 -27.94
CA PRO A 164 42.45 27.78 -28.30
C PRO A 164 41.70 26.44 -28.38
N ASN A 165 42.07 25.59 -29.33
CA ASN A 165 41.39 24.30 -29.54
C ASN A 165 41.44 23.38 -28.31
N GLU A 166 42.52 23.42 -27.51
CA GLU A 166 42.63 22.65 -26.28
C GLU A 166 41.60 23.11 -25.21
N GLU A 167 41.40 24.42 -25.10
CA GLU A 167 40.43 24.99 -24.16
C GLU A 167 38.99 24.71 -24.58
N ARG A 168 38.70 24.67 -25.90
CA ARG A 168 37.38 24.29 -26.42
C ARG A 168 36.94 22.90 -25.96
N ILE A 169 37.86 21.95 -25.89
CA ILE A 169 37.54 20.58 -25.42
C ILE A 169 37.15 20.58 -23.94
N ALA A 170 37.88 21.34 -23.11
CA ALA A 170 37.55 21.49 -21.69
C ALA A 170 36.18 22.16 -21.52
N LEU A 171 35.92 23.24 -22.26
CA LEU A 171 34.62 23.92 -22.26
C LEU A 171 33.48 23.01 -22.72
N ALA A 172 33.70 22.17 -23.73
CA ALA A 172 32.71 21.21 -24.20
C ALA A 172 32.34 20.19 -23.11
N ILE A 173 33.32 19.69 -22.34
CA ILE A 173 33.06 18.81 -21.20
C ILE A 173 32.24 19.55 -20.12
N GLU A 174 32.58 20.80 -19.83
CA GLU A 174 31.84 21.61 -18.85
C GLU A 174 30.41 21.90 -19.30
N GLU A 175 30.19 22.17 -20.58
CA GLU A 175 28.86 22.36 -21.18
C GLU A 175 28.04 21.07 -21.19
N ILE A 176 28.63 19.90 -21.48
CA ILE A 176 27.92 18.61 -21.40
C ILE A 176 27.44 18.35 -19.97
N ARG A 177 28.22 18.75 -18.96
CA ARG A 177 27.87 18.54 -17.54
C ARG A 177 26.82 19.49 -17.04
N ASN A 178 27.03 20.79 -17.28
CA ASN A 178 26.15 21.84 -16.83
C ASN A 178 26.08 22.91 -17.91
N PRO A 179 25.11 22.79 -18.82
CA PRO A 179 24.98 23.72 -19.93
C PRO A 179 24.77 25.14 -19.43
N THR A 180 25.54 26.07 -19.97
CA THR A 180 25.39 27.51 -19.64
C THR A 180 24.01 27.99 -20.05
N ILE A 181 23.64 27.66 -21.29
CA ILE A 181 22.29 27.86 -21.84
C ILE A 181 21.83 26.58 -22.52
N ASN A 182 20.51 26.42 -22.66
CA ASN A 182 19.95 25.39 -23.53
C ASN A 182 18.83 25.94 -24.39
N LEU A 183 19.04 25.95 -25.71
CA LEU A 183 18.06 26.43 -26.69
C LEU A 183 17.12 25.31 -27.20
N ARG A 184 17.29 24.05 -26.80
CA ARG A 184 16.31 22.96 -27.06
C ARG A 184 15.12 23.05 -26.10
N ARG A 185 14.32 24.11 -26.25
CA ARG A 185 13.15 24.42 -25.39
C ARG A 185 11.90 24.65 -26.22
N ASN A 186 10.75 24.67 -25.52
CA ASN A 186 9.42 24.90 -26.10
C ASN A 186 9.15 23.98 -27.31
N GLU A 187 8.81 24.53 -28.47
CA GLU A 187 8.55 23.78 -29.70
C GLU A 187 9.78 23.03 -30.24
N PHE A 188 10.98 23.34 -29.74
CA PHE A 188 12.24 22.65 -30.04
C PHE A 188 12.75 21.86 -28.84
N ALA A 189 11.89 21.40 -27.92
CA ALA A 189 12.31 20.50 -26.86
C ALA A 189 12.81 19.14 -27.41
N TYR A 190 13.79 18.54 -26.75
CA TYR A 190 14.30 17.21 -27.10
C TYR A 190 13.36 16.12 -26.57
N THR A 191 12.80 15.28 -27.46
CA THR A 191 11.76 14.29 -27.12
C THR A 191 12.15 12.82 -27.27
N ARG A 192 13.31 12.50 -27.90
CA ARG A 192 13.70 11.10 -28.19
C ARG A 192 13.83 10.22 -26.94
N ASP A 193 14.35 10.76 -25.83
CA ASP A 193 14.47 10.01 -24.57
C ASP A 193 13.12 9.81 -23.86
N ALA A 194 12.20 10.77 -24.01
CA ALA A 194 10.86 10.67 -23.45
C ALA A 194 10.00 9.63 -24.19
N GLU A 195 10.10 9.55 -25.52
CA GLU A 195 9.37 8.58 -26.32
C GLU A 195 9.83 7.13 -26.09
N THR A 196 11.14 6.91 -25.95
CA THR A 196 11.71 5.59 -25.64
C THR A 196 11.29 5.12 -24.25
N THR A 197 11.32 6.02 -23.26
CA THR A 197 10.88 5.76 -21.88
C THR A 197 9.38 5.53 -21.77
N ARG A 198 8.56 6.24 -22.57
CA ARG A 198 7.11 6.02 -22.61
C ARG A 198 6.74 4.62 -23.13
N LYS A 199 7.51 4.08 -24.08
CA LYS A 199 7.31 2.70 -24.60
C LYS A 199 7.60 1.65 -23.53
N SER A 200 8.71 1.79 -22.80
CA SER A 200 9.05 0.84 -21.72
C SER A 200 8.03 0.92 -20.56
N LEU A 201 7.56 2.12 -20.20
CA LEU A 201 6.53 2.31 -19.18
C LEU A 201 5.19 1.65 -19.54
N LYS A 202 4.77 1.71 -20.81
CA LYS A 202 3.56 0.99 -21.26
C LYS A 202 3.71 -0.52 -21.06
N MET A 203 4.89 -1.08 -21.35
CA MET A 203 5.15 -2.51 -21.16
C MET A 203 5.11 -2.88 -19.67
N THR A 204 5.78 -2.10 -18.82
CA THR A 204 5.74 -2.29 -17.36
C THR A 204 4.32 -2.20 -16.81
N ALA A 205 3.51 -1.25 -17.28
CA ALA A 205 2.12 -1.12 -16.88
C ALA A 205 1.28 -2.35 -17.25
N VAL A 206 1.48 -2.91 -18.45
CA VAL A 206 0.82 -4.15 -18.89
C VAL A 206 1.22 -5.33 -18.00
N LEU A 207 2.51 -5.47 -17.68
CA LEU A 207 2.96 -6.53 -16.76
C LEU A 207 2.34 -6.40 -15.37
N VAL A 208 2.31 -5.20 -14.81
CA VAL A 208 1.69 -4.95 -13.49
C VAL A 208 0.19 -5.27 -13.51
N ALA A 209 -0.52 -4.88 -14.57
CA ALA A 209 -1.93 -5.24 -14.74
C ALA A 209 -2.14 -6.76 -14.79
N MET A 210 -1.24 -7.49 -15.46
CA MET A 210 -1.30 -8.96 -15.52
C MET A 210 -1.07 -9.59 -14.13
N ILE A 211 -0.13 -9.07 -13.35
CA ILE A 211 0.12 -9.53 -11.97
C ILE A 211 -1.12 -9.29 -11.09
N ILE A 212 -1.74 -8.10 -11.18
CA ILE A 212 -2.97 -7.78 -10.45
C ILE A 212 -4.09 -8.75 -10.82
N LEU A 213 -4.23 -9.10 -12.11
CA LEU A 213 -5.23 -10.04 -12.58
C LEU A 213 -5.02 -11.45 -12.01
N VAL A 214 -3.78 -11.93 -11.95
CA VAL A 214 -3.44 -13.22 -11.33
C VAL A 214 -3.74 -13.21 -9.83
N LEU A 215 -3.40 -12.13 -9.13
CA LEU A 215 -3.70 -11.98 -7.70
C LEU A 215 -5.20 -11.96 -7.43
N ALA A 216 -5.97 -11.24 -8.25
CA ALA A 216 -7.42 -11.19 -8.15
C ALA A 216 -8.05 -12.57 -8.38
N ALA A 217 -7.59 -13.32 -9.39
CA ALA A 217 -8.05 -14.68 -9.65
C ALA A 217 -7.78 -15.62 -8.46
N ASN A 218 -6.59 -15.55 -7.85
CA ASN A 218 -6.24 -16.33 -6.67
C ASN A 218 -7.14 -16.01 -5.46
N ILE A 219 -7.44 -14.72 -5.23
CA ILE A 219 -8.36 -14.31 -4.15
C ILE A 219 -9.78 -14.83 -4.42
N LEU A 220 -10.28 -14.69 -5.65
CA LEU A 220 -11.60 -15.20 -6.01
C LEU A 220 -11.70 -16.72 -5.79
N PHE A 221 -10.68 -17.46 -6.21
CA PHE A 221 -10.62 -18.89 -6.05
C PHE A 221 -10.72 -19.29 -4.58
N ARG A 222 -9.95 -18.65 -3.70
CA ARG A 222 -10.01 -18.88 -2.24
C ARG A 222 -11.39 -18.58 -1.64
N ILE A 223 -12.04 -17.51 -2.08
CA ILE A 223 -13.38 -17.15 -1.58
C ILE A 223 -14.41 -18.21 -1.97
N VAL A 224 -14.34 -18.70 -3.21
CA VAL A 224 -15.29 -19.72 -3.70
C VAL A 224 -15.08 -21.06 -3.01
N THR A 225 -13.83 -21.53 -2.89
CA THR A 225 -13.55 -22.81 -2.23
C THR A 225 -13.87 -22.77 -0.74
N SER A 226 -13.55 -21.68 -0.04
CA SER A 226 -13.86 -21.54 1.39
C SER A 226 -15.37 -21.55 1.67
N LYS A 227 -16.19 -20.99 0.78
CA LYS A 227 -17.66 -21.07 0.90
C LYS A 227 -18.17 -22.51 0.79
N GLN A 228 -17.57 -23.32 -0.08
CA GLN A 228 -17.95 -24.73 -0.22
C GLN A 228 -17.65 -25.53 1.06
N GLU A 229 -16.47 -25.32 1.66
CA GLU A 229 -16.10 -25.95 2.92
C GLU A 229 -17.09 -25.60 4.05
N ILE A 230 -17.48 -24.32 4.18
CA ILE A 230 -18.45 -23.88 5.20
C ILE A 230 -19.80 -24.59 5.03
N ILE A 231 -20.29 -24.74 3.79
CA ILE A 231 -21.56 -25.43 3.51
C ILE A 231 -21.46 -26.90 3.89
N LEU A 232 -20.36 -27.57 3.54
CA LEU A 232 -20.12 -28.97 3.89
C LEU A 232 -20.10 -29.18 5.40
N LEU A 233 -19.29 -28.40 6.13
CA LEU A 233 -19.20 -28.43 7.60
C LEU A 233 -20.56 -28.17 8.25
N ARG A 234 -21.34 -27.21 7.75
CA ARG A 234 -22.67 -26.90 8.28
C ARG A 234 -23.64 -28.07 8.10
N ASN A 235 -23.59 -28.74 6.95
CA ASN A 235 -24.42 -29.92 6.69
C ASN A 235 -24.03 -31.09 7.60
N GLU A 236 -22.74 -31.30 7.84
CA GLU A 236 -22.25 -32.34 8.75
C GLU A 236 -22.69 -32.08 10.19
N ILE A 237 -22.53 -30.85 10.69
CA ILE A 237 -23.03 -30.44 12.02
C ILE A 237 -24.53 -30.69 12.14
N ARG A 238 -25.31 -30.30 11.12
CA ARG A 238 -26.77 -30.47 11.12
C ARG A 238 -27.17 -31.94 11.10
N LYS A 239 -26.46 -32.77 10.35
CA LYS A 239 -26.68 -34.23 10.32
C LYS A 239 -26.46 -34.83 11.71
N SER A 240 -25.32 -34.56 12.34
CA SER A 240 -25.03 -35.05 13.70
C SER A 240 -26.02 -34.52 14.73
N TYR A 241 -26.50 -33.28 14.58
CA TYR A 241 -27.53 -32.72 15.45
C TYR A 241 -28.86 -33.49 15.35
N LEU A 242 -29.32 -33.76 14.12
CA LEU A 242 -30.57 -34.48 13.86
C LEU A 242 -30.52 -35.96 14.28
N GLU A 243 -29.34 -36.58 14.24
CA GLU A 243 -29.13 -37.94 14.78
C GLU A 243 -29.36 -37.99 16.29
N LEU A 244 -29.05 -36.90 17.02
CA LEU A 244 -29.26 -36.79 18.47
C LEU A 244 -30.68 -36.35 18.83
N PHE A 245 -31.31 -35.48 18.03
CA PHE A 245 -32.64 -34.92 18.29
C PHE A 245 -33.57 -35.02 17.05
N PRO A 246 -34.13 -36.21 16.76
CA PRO A 246 -34.88 -36.45 15.52
C PRO A 246 -36.21 -35.70 15.40
N GLU A 247 -36.81 -35.31 16.53
CA GLU A 247 -38.14 -34.67 16.58
C GLU A 247 -38.10 -33.14 16.35
N GLU A 248 -36.91 -32.53 16.32
CA GLU A 248 -36.77 -31.08 16.26
C GLU A 248 -36.84 -30.55 14.82
N LYS A 249 -37.98 -29.95 14.48
CA LYS A 249 -38.27 -29.47 13.11
C LYS A 249 -37.68 -28.10 12.79
N ASN A 250 -37.43 -27.26 13.79
CA ASN A 250 -37.02 -25.87 13.59
C ASN A 250 -35.60 -25.63 14.11
N ILE A 251 -34.63 -25.82 13.22
CA ILE A 251 -33.20 -25.75 13.54
C ILE A 251 -32.64 -24.46 12.95
N MET A 252 -32.39 -23.48 13.83
CA MET A 252 -31.84 -22.16 13.49
C MET A 252 -30.34 -22.08 13.78
N ASN A 253 -29.89 -22.64 14.90
CA ASN A 253 -28.49 -22.66 15.30
C ASN A 253 -28.20 -23.95 16.09
N GLU A 254 -27.65 -24.93 15.38
CA GLU A 254 -27.38 -26.28 15.87
C GLU A 254 -26.54 -26.27 17.15
N LEU A 255 -25.47 -25.46 17.18
CA LEU A 255 -24.54 -25.42 18.30
C LEU A 255 -25.18 -24.80 19.55
N HIS A 256 -25.95 -23.73 19.38
CA HIS A 256 -26.62 -23.06 20.48
C HIS A 256 -27.74 -23.95 21.06
N GLN A 257 -28.53 -24.59 20.20
CA GLN A 257 -29.60 -25.49 20.63
C GLN A 257 -29.03 -26.72 21.35
N LEU A 258 -27.96 -27.33 20.83
CA LEU A 258 -27.28 -28.45 21.50
C LEU A 258 -26.78 -28.08 22.90
N LYS A 259 -26.17 -26.89 23.05
CA LYS A 259 -25.74 -26.39 24.36
C LYS A 259 -26.91 -26.19 25.32
N SER A 260 -28.06 -25.73 24.82
CA SER A 260 -29.28 -25.60 25.61
C SER A 260 -29.80 -26.95 26.09
N HIS A 261 -29.91 -27.93 25.19
CA HIS A 261 -30.32 -29.30 25.51
C HIS A 261 -29.39 -29.96 26.54
N LEU A 262 -28.07 -29.83 26.37
CA LEU A 262 -27.10 -30.35 27.34
C LEU A 262 -27.25 -29.71 28.73
N LYS A 263 -27.56 -28.41 28.79
CA LYS A 263 -27.79 -27.72 30.07
C LYS A 263 -29.06 -28.24 30.74
N GLU A 264 -30.13 -28.44 29.97
CA GLU A 264 -31.39 -29.00 30.47
C GLU A 264 -31.19 -30.43 30.98
N LEU A 265 -30.55 -31.30 30.20
CA LEU A 265 -30.25 -32.68 30.60
C LEU A 265 -29.44 -32.74 31.91
N LYS A 266 -28.41 -31.91 32.04
CA LYS A 266 -27.63 -31.79 33.29
C LYS A 266 -28.47 -31.29 34.47
N SER A 267 -29.40 -30.36 34.24
CA SER A 267 -30.29 -29.88 35.31
C SER A 267 -31.27 -30.95 35.77
N ARG A 268 -31.75 -31.81 34.87
CA ARG A 268 -32.60 -32.97 35.20
C ARG A 268 -31.81 -34.04 35.95
N GLU A 269 -30.55 -34.27 35.58
CA GLU A 269 -29.64 -35.19 36.28
C GLU A 269 -29.45 -34.78 37.75
N GLY A 270 -29.33 -33.47 38.03
CA GLY A 270 -29.24 -32.94 39.39
C GLY A 270 -30.43 -33.26 40.31
N VAL A 271 -31.61 -33.60 39.77
CA VAL A 271 -32.78 -34.07 40.55
C VAL A 271 -32.61 -35.51 41.04
N PHE A 272 -31.78 -36.31 40.34
CA PHE A 272 -31.53 -37.72 40.65
C PHE A 272 -30.19 -37.98 41.34
N ILE A 273 -29.32 -36.97 41.43
CA ILE A 273 -28.04 -37.07 42.15
C ILE A 273 -28.31 -36.82 43.64
N GLY A 274 -28.30 -37.87 44.46
CA GLY A 274 -28.25 -37.75 45.93
C GLY A 274 -29.17 -38.69 46.71
N ILE A 275 -30.24 -39.22 46.09
CA ILE A 275 -31.11 -40.21 46.74
C ILE A 275 -31.37 -41.35 45.77
N LYS A 276 -31.21 -42.60 46.20
CA LYS A 276 -31.55 -43.79 45.41
C LYS A 276 -32.97 -44.24 45.79
N PRO A 277 -34.03 -43.87 45.04
CA PRO A 277 -35.41 -44.12 45.48
C PRO A 277 -35.71 -45.61 45.70
N LEU A 278 -35.04 -46.47 44.92
CA LEU A 278 -35.14 -47.93 45.07
C LEU A 278 -34.56 -48.43 46.40
N ASN A 279 -33.49 -47.81 46.91
CA ASN A 279 -32.92 -48.17 48.20
C ASN A 279 -33.88 -47.79 49.33
N VAL A 280 -34.42 -46.56 49.31
CA VAL A 280 -35.41 -46.11 50.30
C VAL A 280 -36.64 -47.02 50.32
N LEU A 281 -37.16 -47.40 49.15
CA LEU A 281 -38.30 -48.33 49.06
C LEU A 281 -37.96 -49.74 49.59
N SER A 282 -36.75 -50.24 49.31
CA SER A 282 -36.26 -51.53 49.83
C SER A 282 -36.14 -51.53 51.35
N GLU A 283 -35.50 -50.50 51.92
CA GLU A 283 -35.35 -50.34 53.38
C GLU A 283 -36.71 -50.23 54.07
N LEU A 284 -37.65 -49.48 53.48
CA LEU A 284 -39.02 -49.40 54.00
C LEU A 284 -39.73 -50.75 53.98
N ALA A 285 -39.53 -51.59 52.96
CA ALA A 285 -40.18 -52.89 52.85
C ALA A 285 -39.73 -53.89 53.93
N GLN A 286 -38.50 -53.75 54.44
CA GLN A 286 -37.94 -54.64 55.48
C GLN A 286 -38.39 -54.27 56.90
N ILE A 287 -38.95 -53.07 57.10
CA ILE A 287 -39.40 -52.64 58.42
C ILE A 287 -40.74 -53.30 58.75
N GLU A 288 -40.77 -54.08 59.83
CA GLU A 288 -42.01 -54.68 60.35
C GLU A 288 -42.97 -53.63 60.90
N ARG A 289 -44.14 -53.54 60.25
CA ARG A 289 -45.22 -52.60 60.53
C ARG A 289 -46.39 -53.33 61.19
N GLU A 290 -46.32 -53.58 62.49
CA GLU A 290 -47.38 -54.34 63.18
C GLU A 290 -48.71 -53.54 63.24
N ASP A 291 -48.65 -52.28 63.66
CA ASP A 291 -49.86 -51.46 63.89
C ASP A 291 -49.82 -50.08 63.20
N GLY A 292 -48.80 -49.83 62.36
CA GLY A 292 -48.59 -48.57 61.64
C GLY A 292 -48.68 -48.71 60.12
N ARG A 293 -49.37 -47.79 59.44
CA ARG A 293 -49.51 -47.76 57.97
C ARG A 293 -48.97 -46.45 57.41
N PHE A 294 -48.22 -46.51 56.32
CA PHE A 294 -47.81 -45.34 55.55
C PHE A 294 -48.80 -45.09 54.41
N HIS A 295 -49.25 -43.86 54.26
CA HIS A 295 -50.11 -43.39 53.17
C HIS A 295 -49.32 -42.68 52.08
N GLU A 296 -48.29 -41.93 52.47
CA GLU A 296 -47.50 -41.09 51.57
C GLU A 296 -46.04 -41.12 51.97
N VAL A 297 -45.17 -41.28 50.96
CA VAL A 297 -43.71 -41.20 51.09
C VAL A 297 -43.22 -40.16 50.08
N THR A 298 -42.71 -39.05 50.59
CA THR A 298 -42.17 -37.95 49.77
C THR A 298 -40.64 -37.96 49.85
N ILE A 299 -39.98 -37.87 48.70
CA ILE A 299 -38.53 -37.88 48.55
C ILE A 299 -38.14 -36.59 47.83
N GLU A 300 -37.61 -35.61 48.58
CA GLU A 300 -37.23 -34.30 48.03
C GLU A 300 -35.93 -33.82 48.69
N ASN A 301 -34.92 -33.43 47.89
CA ASN A 301 -33.69 -32.77 48.34
C ASN A 301 -33.08 -33.38 49.62
N GLU A 302 -32.73 -34.67 49.57
CA GLU A 302 -32.16 -35.50 50.66
C GLU A 302 -33.07 -35.74 51.88
N LYS A 303 -34.30 -35.20 51.88
CA LYS A 303 -35.28 -35.35 52.95
C LYS A 303 -36.36 -36.36 52.58
N LEU A 304 -36.54 -37.33 53.46
CA LEU A 304 -37.60 -38.33 53.40
C LEU A 304 -38.72 -37.90 54.35
N THR A 305 -39.94 -37.86 53.85
CA THR A 305 -41.13 -37.58 54.67
C THR A 305 -42.10 -38.74 54.56
N PHE A 306 -42.40 -39.37 55.69
CA PHE A 306 -43.32 -40.49 55.79
C PHE A 306 -44.58 -40.05 56.55
N ARG A 307 -45.74 -40.12 55.90
CA ARG A 307 -47.03 -39.84 56.52
C ARG A 307 -47.84 -41.11 56.67
N GLY A 308 -48.53 -41.25 57.80
CA GLY A 308 -49.20 -42.49 58.12
C GLY A 308 -50.13 -42.40 59.32
N GLU A 309 -50.68 -43.54 59.71
CA GLU A 309 -51.48 -43.72 60.92
C GLU A 309 -51.01 -44.93 61.73
N ALA A 310 -51.10 -44.87 63.06
CA ALA A 310 -50.80 -45.98 63.97
C ALA A 310 -51.89 -46.10 65.05
N GLY A 311 -52.06 -47.25 65.69
CA GLY A 311 -53.13 -47.43 66.70
C GLY A 311 -52.95 -46.61 67.98
N SER A 312 -51.74 -46.12 68.27
CA SER A 312 -51.49 -45.21 69.41
C SER A 312 -50.23 -44.35 69.21
N LEU A 313 -50.07 -43.30 70.01
CA LEU A 313 -48.83 -42.50 70.02
C LEU A 313 -47.59 -43.36 70.38
N SER A 314 -47.76 -44.34 71.26
CA SER A 314 -46.71 -45.30 71.61
C SER A 314 -46.29 -46.15 70.41
N ALA A 315 -47.23 -46.55 69.55
CA ALA A 315 -46.93 -47.27 68.31
C ALA A 315 -46.17 -46.39 67.30
N VAL A 316 -46.48 -45.08 67.23
CA VAL A 316 -45.70 -44.13 66.42
C VAL A 316 -44.25 -44.02 66.91
N GLN A 317 -44.04 -43.95 68.23
CA GLN A 317 -42.70 -43.89 68.81
C GLN A 317 -41.89 -45.19 68.59
N GLN A 318 -42.54 -46.34 68.66
CA GLN A 318 -41.90 -47.62 68.32
C GLN A 318 -41.51 -47.68 66.84
N LEU A 319 -42.39 -47.22 65.95
CA LEU A 319 -42.13 -47.15 64.52
C LEU A 319 -40.99 -46.16 64.19
N GLN A 320 -40.94 -45.01 64.88
CA GLN A 320 -39.80 -44.09 64.82
C GLN A 320 -38.50 -44.79 65.25
N GLY A 321 -38.53 -45.58 66.33
CA GLY A 321 -37.39 -46.36 66.79
C GLY A 321 -36.90 -47.39 65.78
N LYS A 322 -37.81 -48.05 65.05
CA LYS A 322 -37.46 -48.97 63.95
C LYS A 322 -36.86 -48.21 62.76
N LEU A 323 -37.46 -47.07 62.36
CA LEU A 323 -36.94 -46.23 61.28
C LEU A 323 -35.52 -45.69 61.56
N LYS A 324 -35.19 -45.37 62.83
CA LYS A 324 -33.83 -44.95 63.24
C LYS A 324 -32.73 -45.99 62.96
N LYS A 325 -33.08 -47.26 62.75
CA LYS A 325 -32.08 -48.30 62.40
C LYS A 325 -31.64 -48.20 60.95
N HIS A 326 -32.54 -47.75 60.06
CA HIS A 326 -32.35 -47.74 58.61
C HIS A 326 -32.09 -46.33 58.05
N PHE A 327 -32.58 -45.27 58.73
CA PHE A 327 -32.48 -43.89 58.27
C PHE A 327 -31.81 -42.98 59.33
N GLN A 328 -31.20 -41.87 58.87
CA GLN A 328 -30.62 -40.85 59.75
C GLN A 328 -31.64 -39.74 60.07
N ASP A 329 -31.39 -38.96 61.13
CA ASP A 329 -32.20 -37.78 61.51
C ASP A 329 -33.72 -38.02 61.66
N VAL A 330 -34.11 -39.22 62.09
CA VAL A 330 -35.53 -39.60 62.19
C VAL A 330 -36.22 -38.89 63.36
N SER A 331 -37.14 -37.99 63.03
CA SER A 331 -37.91 -37.17 63.97
C SER A 331 -39.41 -37.21 63.65
N ILE A 332 -40.24 -37.24 64.69
CA ILE A 332 -41.69 -37.06 64.54
C ILE A 332 -41.94 -35.56 64.40
N SER A 333 -42.40 -35.15 63.23
CA SER A 333 -42.67 -33.73 62.91
C SER A 333 -44.07 -33.28 63.29
N ASP A 334 -45.07 -34.17 63.22
CA ASP A 334 -46.44 -33.93 63.69
C ASP A 334 -47.09 -35.25 64.14
N SER A 335 -47.96 -35.20 65.15
CA SER A 335 -48.78 -36.34 65.57
C SER A 335 -50.13 -35.88 66.10
N LYS A 336 -51.23 -36.38 65.54
CA LYS A 336 -52.61 -36.00 65.90
C LYS A 336 -53.51 -37.23 66.03
N VAL A 337 -54.38 -37.25 67.03
CA VAL A 337 -55.39 -38.31 67.17
C VAL A 337 -56.52 -38.06 66.17
N SER A 338 -56.78 -39.06 65.33
CA SER A 338 -57.87 -39.08 64.36
C SER A 338 -59.21 -39.37 65.04
N VAL A 339 -60.30 -39.00 64.38
CA VAL A 339 -61.69 -39.21 64.84
C VAL A 339 -62.01 -40.70 65.07
N GLN A 340 -61.25 -41.61 64.46
CA GLN A 340 -61.36 -43.07 64.60
C GLN A 340 -60.50 -43.66 65.75
N GLY A 341 -59.88 -42.83 66.59
CA GLY A 341 -59.06 -43.27 67.73
C GLY A 341 -57.63 -43.70 67.39
N ARG A 342 -57.23 -43.69 66.10
CA ARG A 342 -55.84 -43.92 65.64
C ARG A 342 -55.05 -42.61 65.62
N THR A 343 -53.73 -42.67 65.75
CA THR A 343 -52.82 -41.51 65.72
C THR A 343 -52.23 -41.33 64.32
N LEU A 344 -52.59 -40.24 63.63
CA LEU A 344 -51.94 -39.79 62.40
C LEU A 344 -50.56 -39.21 62.74
N PHE A 345 -49.55 -39.53 61.93
CA PHE A 345 -48.19 -39.08 62.15
C PHE A 345 -47.52 -38.60 60.85
N THR A 346 -46.59 -37.67 61.01
CA THR A 346 -45.60 -37.31 59.98
C THR A 346 -44.21 -37.49 60.56
N ILE A 347 -43.43 -38.40 59.99
CA ILE A 347 -42.04 -38.64 60.39
C ILE A 347 -41.13 -38.13 59.27
N THR A 348 -40.14 -37.33 59.63
CA THR A 348 -39.10 -36.90 58.70
C THR A 348 -37.80 -37.62 58.99
N ALA A 349 -37.06 -37.98 57.96
CA ALA A 349 -35.77 -38.66 58.02
C ALA A 349 -34.87 -38.21 56.87
N LYS A 350 -33.61 -38.64 56.90
CA LYS A 350 -32.68 -38.56 55.77
C LYS A 350 -32.20 -39.94 55.38
N GLU A 351 -31.89 -40.15 54.11
CA GLU A 351 -31.23 -41.37 53.67
C GLU A 351 -29.88 -41.48 54.40
N ARG A 352 -29.53 -42.69 54.84
CA ARG A 352 -28.22 -42.93 55.44
C ARG A 352 -27.22 -42.99 54.30
N GLU A 353 -26.25 -42.07 54.27
CA GLU A 353 -25.09 -42.23 53.38
C GLU A 353 -24.43 -43.59 53.69
N MET A 354 -24.41 -44.49 52.70
CA MET A 354 -23.67 -45.76 52.75
C MET A 354 -22.22 -45.54 52.37
#